data_AF-A0A7W1SVD5-F1
#
_entry.id   AF-A0A7W1SVD5-F1
#
_cell.length_a   1.000
_cell.length_b   1.000
_cell.length_c   1.000
_cell.angle_alpha   90.00
_cell.angle_beta   90.00
_cell.angle_gamma   90.00
#
_symmetry.space_group_name_H-M   'P 1'
#
loop_
_entity.id
_entity.type
_entity.pdbx_description
1 polymer ?
#
loop_
_entity_poly.entity_id
_entity_poly.type
_entity_poly.pdbx_seq_one_letter_code
_entity_poly.pdbx_strand_id
1 'polypeptide(L)' 'MRHPFTGVALALECGVPDAVCHIIAAHAAEGDLVKRTTEAYIVHHADFMAFLPFKNPKNVKLK' A
#
# COMPACT_ATOMS: atom_id res chain seq x y z
N MET A 1 5.92 12.81 7.61
CA MET A 1 4.85 12.25 6.75
C MET A 1 5.11 10.77 6.55
N ARG A 2 4.10 9.91 6.68
CA ARG A 2 4.25 8.47 6.41
C ARG A 2 4.20 8.18 4.90
N HIS A 3 4.79 7.06 4.48
CA HIS A 3 4.97 6.72 3.06
C HIS A 3 3.67 6.74 2.21
N PRO A 4 2.47 6.42 2.73
CA PRO A 4 1.24 6.49 1.93
C PRO A 4 0.91 7.91 1.50
N PHE A 5 1.04 8.90 2.40
CA PHE A 5 0.73 10.29 2.09
C PHE A 5 1.70 10.92 1.09
N THR A 6 3.00 10.60 1.19
CA THR A 6 3.98 11.02 0.17
C THR A 6 3.73 10.34 -1.18
N GLY A 7 3.28 9.08 -1.17
CA GLY A 7 2.88 8.37 -2.39
C GLY A 7 1.65 8.97 -3.06
N VAL A 8 0.66 9.40 -2.28
CA VAL A 8 -0.53 10.11 -2.79
C VAL A 8 -0.13 11.42 -3.47
N ALA A 9 0.73 12.22 -2.83
CA ALA A 9 1.19 13.49 -3.41
C ALA A 9 1.85 13.27 -4.79
N LEU A 10 2.76 12.30 -4.88
CA LEU A 10 3.40 11.92 -6.15
C LEU A 10 2.39 11.45 -7.20
N ALA A 11 1.43 10.60 -6.81
CA ALA A 11 0.43 10.08 -7.73
C ALA A 11 -0.47 11.20 -8.29
N LEU A 12 -0.87 12.15 -7.43
CA LEU A 12 -1.64 13.32 -7.84
C LEU A 12 -0.86 14.20 -8.84
N GLU A 13 0.43 14.43 -8.59
CA GLU A 13 1.30 15.16 -9.53
C GLU A 13 1.40 14.49 -10.90
N CYS A 14 1.28 13.16 -10.94
CA CYS A 14 1.24 12.38 -12.19
C CYS A 14 -0.17 12.29 -12.82
N GLY A 15 -1.18 12.95 -12.26
CA GLY A 15 -2.55 12.90 -12.78
C GLY A 15 -3.27 11.57 -12.55
N VAL A 16 -2.83 10.78 -11.57
CA VAL A 16 -3.49 9.52 -11.21
C VAL A 16 -4.88 9.83 -10.62
N PRO A 17 -5.94 9.10 -11.02
CA PRO A 17 -7.29 9.34 -10.49
C PRO A 17 -7.41 9.19 -8.98
N ASP A 18 -8.27 10.01 -8.36
CA ASP A 18 -8.50 10.03 -6.90
C ASP A 18 -8.85 8.65 -6.32
N ALA A 19 -9.59 7.83 -7.05
CA ALA A 19 -9.94 6.46 -6.63
C ALA A 19 -8.68 5.58 -6.43
N VAL A 20 -7.65 5.77 -7.26
CA VAL A 20 -6.37 5.08 -7.13
C VAL A 20 -5.52 5.73 -6.04
N CYS A 21 -5.52 7.06 -5.94
CA CYS A 21 -4.88 7.76 -4.83
C CYS A 21 -5.45 7.33 -3.46
N HIS A 22 -6.74 7.04 -3.37
CA HIS A 22 -7.36 6.49 -2.16
C HIS A 22 -6.80 5.11 -1.79
N ILE A 23 -6.58 4.25 -2.77
CA ILE A 23 -5.91 2.95 -2.57
C ILE A 23 -4.52 3.17 -1.99
N ILE A 24 -3.74 4.08 -2.57
CA ILE A 24 -2.40 4.45 -2.08
C ILE A 24 -2.48 4.98 -0.65
N ALA A 25 -3.44 5.85 -0.33
CA ALA A 25 -3.61 6.40 1.01
C ALA A 25 -3.95 5.31 2.05
N ALA A 26 -4.76 4.31 1.67
CA ALA A 26 -5.39 3.39 2.61
C ALA A 26 -4.78 1.97 2.64
N HIS A 27 -3.76 1.66 1.84
CA HIS A 27 -3.18 0.30 1.78
C HIS A 27 -2.44 -0.11 3.06
N ALA A 28 -1.93 0.84 3.86
CA ALA A 28 -1.21 0.57 5.11
C ALA A 28 -2.10 0.85 6.34
N ALA A 29 -1.48 1.10 7.52
CA ALA A 29 -2.21 1.34 8.78
C ALA A 29 -3.06 2.63 8.76
N GLU A 30 -2.76 3.57 7.87
CA GLU A 30 -3.59 4.74 7.55
C GLU A 30 -5.02 4.33 7.19
N GLY A 31 -5.18 3.20 6.51
CA GLY A 31 -6.48 2.66 6.15
C GLY A 31 -7.34 2.21 7.33
N ASP A 32 -6.80 2.14 8.55
CA ASP A 32 -7.59 1.86 9.76
C ASP A 32 -8.29 3.13 10.29
N LEU A 33 -7.84 4.30 9.84
CA LEU A 33 -8.40 5.60 10.19
C LEU A 33 -9.44 6.10 9.17
N VAL A 34 -9.61 5.37 8.06
CA VAL A 34 -10.52 5.70 6.95
C VAL A 34 -11.24 4.45 6.46
N LYS A 35 -12.30 4.61 5.65
CA LYS A 35 -12.95 3.45 5.01
C LYS A 35 -12.13 3.00 3.80
N ARG A 36 -11.58 1.78 3.86
CA ARG A 36 -10.99 1.12 2.68
C ARG A 36 -12.08 0.79 1.66
N THR A 37 -11.78 1.02 0.39
CA THR A 37 -12.56 0.46 -0.73
C THR A 37 -12.21 -1.01 -0.92
N THR A 38 -13.00 -1.73 -1.72
CA THR A 38 -12.72 -3.13 -2.08
C THR A 38 -11.30 -3.28 -2.65
N GLU A 39 -10.91 -2.38 -3.55
CA GLU A 39 -9.61 -2.37 -4.20
C GLU A 39 -8.49 -2.07 -3.20
N ALA A 40 -8.72 -1.15 -2.25
CA ALA A 40 -7.78 -0.87 -1.18
C ALA A 40 -7.57 -2.07 -0.25
N TYR A 41 -8.63 -2.85 0.03
CA TYR A 41 -8.49 -4.11 0.75
C TYR A 41 -7.65 -5.13 -0.03
N ILE A 42 -7.88 -5.28 -1.34
CA ILE A 42 -7.11 -6.19 -2.19
C ILE A 42 -5.62 -5.82 -2.14
N VAL A 43 -5.31 -4.54 -2.35
CA VAL A 43 -3.92 -4.05 -2.34
C VAL A 43 -3.28 -4.19 -0.96
N HIS A 44 -4.00 -3.91 0.14
CA HIS A 44 -3.52 -4.14 1.50
C HIS A 44 -3.06 -5.60 1.70
N HIS A 45 -3.90 -6.58 1.35
CA HIS A 45 -3.54 -7.98 1.52
C HIS A 45 -2.40 -8.40 0.59
N ALA A 46 -2.40 -7.92 -0.65
CA ALA A 46 -1.32 -8.19 -1.60
C ALA A 46 0.04 -7.65 -1.11
N ASP A 47 0.05 -6.45 -0.54
CA ASP A 47 1.24 -5.82 0.03
C ASP A 47 1.82 -6.66 1.18
N PHE A 48 0.98 -7.13 2.11
CA PHE A 48 1.42 -8.01 3.19
C PHE A 48 1.88 -9.39 2.70
N MET A 49 1.24 -9.96 1.68
CA MET A 49 1.70 -11.21 1.05
C MET A 49 3.06 -11.05 0.38
N ALA A 50 3.37 -9.88 -0.18
CA ALA A 50 4.70 -9.58 -0.69
C ALA A 50 5.70 -9.32 0.45
N PHE A 51 5.33 -8.51 1.45
CA PHE A 51 6.25 -8.08 2.50
C PHE A 51 6.64 -9.19 3.48
N LEU A 52 5.67 -9.98 4.00
CA LEU A 52 5.93 -10.94 5.08
C LEU A 52 6.94 -12.05 4.71
N PRO A 53 6.92 -12.64 3.50
CA PRO A 53 7.95 -13.57 3.08
C PRO A 53 9.35 -12.96 3.05
N PHE A 54 9.51 -11.68 2.69
CA PHE A 54 10.82 -11.05 2.55
C PHE A 54 11.29 -10.30 3.81
N LYS A 55 10.39 -10.07 4.78
CA LYS A 55 10.71 -9.38 6.03
C LYS A 55 11.79 -10.08 6.85
N ASN A 56 11.81 -11.42 6.84
CA ASN A 56 12.84 -12.21 7.49
C ASN A 56 13.76 -12.82 6.42
N PRO A 57 15.06 -12.45 6.39
CA PRO A 57 16.01 -13.00 5.42
C PRO A 57 16.08 -14.53 5.40
N LYS A 58 15.77 -15.20 6.53
CA LYS A 58 15.75 -16.66 6.62
C LYS A 58 14.61 -17.33 5.83
N ASN A 59 13.58 -16.57 5.46
CA ASN A 59 12.45 -17.07 4.67
C ASN A 59 12.79 -17.18 3.17
N VAL A 60 13.89 -16.54 2.73
CA VAL A 60 14.34 -16.60 1.34
C VAL A 60 15.42 -17.67 1.21
N LYS A 61 15.13 -18.72 0.42
CA LYS A 61 16.18 -19.65 -0.01
C LYS A 61 16.91 -19.03 -1.20
N LEU A 62 18.11 -18.51 -0.97
CA LEU A 62 19.04 -18.18 -2.06
C LEU A 62 19.41 -19.50 -2.75
N LYS A 63 19.19 -19.56 -4.07
CA LYS A 63 19.71 -20.64 -4.91
C LYS A 63 21.18 -20.39 -5.22
#